data_AF-A0A1I2C873-F1
#
_entry.id   AF-A0A1I2C873-F1
#
_cell.length_a   1.000
_cell.length_b   1.000
_cell.length_c   1.000
_cell.angle_alpha   90.00
_cell.angle_beta   90.00
_cell.angle_gamma   90.00
#
_symmetry.space_group_name_H-M   'P 1'
#
loop_
_entity.id
_entity.type
_entity.pdbx_description
1 polymer ?
#
loop_
_entity_poly.entity_id
_entity_poly.type
_entity_poly.pdbx_seq_one_letter_code
_entity_poly.pdbx_strand_id
1 'polypeptide(L)'
;MKTITRILLVVSLAVFAACEGPVGPPGPPGLDGEDGLNGENGYLFEIEGTFSEANDYALFFPFPDDFKMYNTDIVMVYILWDQVESTTGELLDVWRPLPQTVVFQDGGVIQYNFDYTVGDVNIFIQETVGELLPAETDNQVFRIAVLPADFVATKSIDVNNLDAVMKTFSLNEKSVKKISIEK
;
A
#
# COMPACT_ATOMS: atom_id res chain seq x y z
N MET A 1 34.32 38.00 -68.40
CA MET A 1 33.59 38.14 -67.12
C MET A 1 32.38 37.19 -66.96
N LYS A 2 31.94 36.41 -67.96
CA LYS A 2 30.78 35.50 -67.81
C LYS A 2 31.14 34.07 -67.36
N THR A 3 32.40 33.65 -67.50
CA THR A 3 32.91 32.33 -67.12
C THR A 3 33.34 32.24 -65.66
N ILE A 4 33.98 33.30 -65.12
CA ILE A 4 34.42 33.34 -63.71
C ILE A 4 33.21 33.40 -62.75
N THR A 5 32.17 34.17 -63.09
CA THR A 5 30.92 34.24 -62.29
C THR A 5 30.18 32.90 -62.25
N ARG A 6 30.26 32.08 -63.32
CA ARG A 6 29.65 30.75 -63.35
C ARG A 6 30.40 29.74 -62.48
N ILE A 7 31.73 29.85 -62.40
CA ILE A 7 32.55 28.99 -61.53
C ILE A 7 32.29 29.33 -60.05
N LEU A 8 32.17 30.61 -59.70
CA LEU A 8 31.90 31.03 -58.32
C LEU A 8 30.51 30.55 -57.82
N LEU A 9 29.51 30.52 -58.71
CA LEU A 9 28.15 30.09 -58.36
C LEU A 9 28.06 28.58 -58.11
N VAL A 10 28.77 27.77 -58.90
CA VAL A 10 28.81 26.30 -58.77
C VAL A 10 29.60 25.87 -57.53
N VAL A 11 30.69 26.57 -57.19
CA VAL A 11 31.48 26.26 -55.98
C VAL A 11 30.71 26.63 -54.70
N SER A 12 29.87 27.68 -54.71
CA SER A 12 29.06 28.04 -53.53
C SER A 12 27.98 27.01 -53.18
N LEU A 13 27.44 26.26 -54.15
CA LEU A 13 26.45 25.20 -53.89
C LEU A 13 27.06 23.93 -53.29
N ALA A 14 28.35 23.67 -53.53
CA ALA A 14 29.01 22.43 -53.08
C ALA A 14 29.37 22.44 -51.58
N VAL A 15 29.50 23.62 -50.95
CA VAL A 15 29.93 23.74 -49.55
C VAL A 15 28.76 23.50 -48.56
N PHE A 16 27.51 23.72 -48.99
CA PHE A 16 26.33 23.51 -48.13
C PHE A 16 25.83 22.06 -48.08
N ALA A 17 26.32 21.17 -48.96
CA ALA A 17 25.92 19.76 -49.00
C ALA A 17 26.75 18.85 -48.07
N ALA A 18 27.74 19.39 -47.35
CA ALA A 18 28.72 18.60 -46.58
C ALA A 18 28.41 18.47 -45.07
N CYS A 19 27.29 19.01 -44.58
CA CYS A 19 26.99 19.05 -43.14
C CYS A 19 25.86 18.12 -42.68
N GLU A 20 25.35 17.24 -43.54
CA GLU A 20 24.47 16.15 -43.11
C GLU A 20 25.26 14.84 -43.16
N GLY A 21 25.96 14.56 -42.05
CA GLY A 21 26.48 13.21 -41.81
C GLY A 21 25.31 12.23 -41.67
N PRO A 22 25.50 10.95 -42.03
CA PRO A 22 24.46 9.96 -41.83
C PRO A 22 24.04 9.96 -40.36
N VAL A 23 22.73 9.91 -40.11
CA VAL A 23 22.18 9.68 -38.77
C VAL A 23 22.92 8.50 -38.16
N GLY A 24 23.51 8.71 -36.97
CA GLY A 24 24.21 7.66 -36.25
C GLY A 24 23.29 6.45 -36.03
N PRO A 25 23.85 5.23 -35.92
CA PRO A 25 23.02 4.08 -35.60
C PRO A 25 22.23 4.37 -34.32
N PRO A 26 20.97 3.89 -34.22
CA PRO A 26 20.21 3.93 -32.98
C PRO A 26 21.10 3.43 -31.83
N GLY A 27 21.05 4.12 -30.69
CA GLY A 27 21.75 3.65 -29.49
C GLY A 27 21.33 2.22 -29.16
N PRO A 28 22.20 1.44 -28.50
CA PRO A 28 21.80 0.12 -28.02
C PRO A 28 20.52 0.28 -27.17
N PRO A 29 19.58 -0.68 -27.25
CA PRO A 29 18.46 -0.74 -26.32
C PRO A 29 18.96 -0.55 -24.89
N GLY A 30 18.18 0.17 -24.08
CA GLY A 30 18.45 0.22 -22.64
C GLY A 30 18.47 -1.21 -22.09
N LEU A 31 19.26 -1.45 -21.04
CA LEU A 31 19.16 -2.71 -20.32
C LEU A 31 17.72 -2.84 -19.82
N ASP A 32 17.10 -3.99 -20.09
CA ASP A 32 15.85 -4.36 -19.44
C ASP A 32 16.09 -4.28 -17.93
N GLY A 33 15.17 -3.61 -17.20
CA GLY A 33 15.21 -3.63 -15.75
C GLY A 33 15.12 -5.07 -15.26
N GLU A 34 15.75 -5.40 -14.14
CA GLU A 34 15.56 -6.74 -13.57
C GLU A 34 14.06 -6.95 -13.31
N ASP A 35 13.53 -8.04 -13.86
CA ASP A 35 12.19 -8.50 -13.51
C ASP A 35 12.16 -8.68 -11.98
N GLY A 36 11.29 -7.93 -11.32
CA GLY A 36 11.16 -7.95 -9.86
C GLY A 36 10.76 -9.34 -9.37
N LEU A 37 11.74 -10.14 -8.98
CA LEU A 37 11.53 -11.39 -8.26
C LEU A 37 10.71 -11.09 -7.00
N ASN A 38 9.48 -11.60 -6.96
CA ASN A 38 8.51 -11.61 -5.83
C ASN A 38 7.47 -10.47 -5.74
N GLY A 39 7.26 -9.65 -6.76
CA GLY A 39 6.26 -8.56 -6.74
C GLY A 39 4.78 -8.97 -6.72
N GLU A 40 4.45 -10.25 -6.62
CA GLU A 40 3.08 -10.78 -6.73
C GLU A 40 2.39 -11.08 -5.39
N ASN A 41 3.11 -11.08 -4.26
CA ASN A 41 2.54 -11.50 -2.99
C ASN A 41 2.08 -10.30 -2.17
N GLY A 42 0.79 -10.25 -1.85
CA GLY A 42 0.28 -9.44 -0.75
C GLY A 42 0.69 -10.09 0.58
N TYR A 43 0.83 -9.29 1.63
CA TYR A 43 1.15 -9.78 2.98
C TYR A 43 0.02 -9.43 3.93
N LEU A 44 -0.27 -10.32 4.87
CA LEU A 44 -1.30 -10.11 5.90
C LEU A 44 -0.76 -10.47 7.27
N PHE A 45 -0.68 -9.47 8.13
CA PHE A 45 -0.34 -9.60 9.54
C PHE A 45 -1.62 -9.48 10.37
N GLU A 46 -1.70 -10.21 11.47
CA GLU A 46 -2.76 -10.07 12.46
C GLU A 46 -2.12 -9.70 13.79
N ILE A 47 -2.62 -8.63 14.39
CA ILE A 47 -2.16 -8.15 15.68
C ILE A 47 -3.31 -8.11 16.67
N GLU A 48 -3.01 -8.35 17.93
CA GLU A 48 -3.93 -8.17 19.05
C GLU A 48 -3.26 -7.25 20.08
N GLY A 49 -4.00 -6.26 20.58
CA GLY A 49 -3.47 -5.32 21.55
C GLY A 49 -4.54 -4.54 22.30
N THR A 50 -4.14 -3.97 23.43
CA THR A 50 -5.00 -3.14 24.29
C THR A 50 -4.59 -1.68 24.19
N PHE A 51 -5.53 -0.78 23.88
CA PHE A 51 -5.33 0.65 23.97
C PHE A 51 -5.41 1.12 25.42
N SER A 52 -4.45 1.92 25.87
CA SER A 52 -4.39 2.38 27.26
C SER A 52 -3.68 3.72 27.37
N GLU A 53 -3.84 4.38 28.52
CA GLU A 53 -3.04 5.59 28.80
C GLU A 53 -1.53 5.33 28.72
N ALA A 54 -1.07 4.10 29.03
CA ALA A 54 0.35 3.75 29.01
C ALA A 54 0.95 3.68 27.59
N ASN A 55 0.12 3.51 26.56
CA ASN A 55 0.54 3.54 25.16
C ASN A 55 -0.06 4.72 24.39
N ASP A 56 -0.53 5.75 25.10
CA ASP A 56 -1.17 6.93 24.51
C ASP A 56 -2.32 6.56 23.56
N TYR A 57 -3.05 5.50 23.89
CA TYR A 57 -4.10 4.90 23.05
C TYR A 57 -3.64 4.61 21.61
N ALA A 58 -2.40 4.13 21.47
CA ALA A 58 -1.80 3.74 20.20
C ALA A 58 -1.12 2.35 20.28
N LEU A 59 -1.30 1.56 19.22
CA LEU A 59 -0.67 0.27 18.98
C LEU A 59 0.34 0.42 17.84
N PHE A 60 1.62 0.38 18.21
CA PHE A 60 2.73 0.47 17.27
C PHE A 60 3.16 -0.92 16.81
N PHE A 61 3.11 -1.16 15.50
CA PHE A 61 3.53 -2.40 14.86
C PHE A 61 4.70 -2.14 13.91
N PRO A 62 5.95 -2.40 14.32
CA PRO A 62 7.09 -2.39 13.41
C PRO A 62 7.02 -3.61 12.51
N PHE A 63 7.28 -3.41 11.23
CA PHE A 63 7.39 -4.51 10.28
C PHE A 63 8.55 -5.45 10.67
N PRO A 64 8.36 -6.79 10.59
CA PRO A 64 9.42 -7.74 10.90
C PRO A 64 10.67 -7.57 10.02
N ASP A 65 11.86 -7.87 10.56
CA ASP A 65 13.13 -7.78 9.82
C ASP A 65 13.19 -8.68 8.57
N ASP A 66 12.41 -9.77 8.56
CA ASP A 66 12.30 -10.69 7.41
C ASP A 66 11.28 -10.23 6.35
N PHE A 67 10.60 -9.12 6.61
CA PHE A 67 9.64 -8.50 5.70
C PHE A 67 10.20 -7.20 5.12
N LYS A 68 9.93 -6.97 3.84
CA LYS A 68 10.33 -5.75 3.14
C LYS A 68 9.15 -5.17 2.41
N MET A 69 8.74 -3.98 2.84
CA MET A 69 7.78 -3.14 2.14
C MET A 69 8.49 -2.27 1.11
N TYR A 70 7.85 -2.03 -0.03
CA TYR A 70 8.30 -1.07 -1.04
C TYR A 70 7.50 0.24 -0.94
N ASN A 71 8.10 1.35 -1.37
CA ASN A 71 7.44 2.68 -1.36
C ASN A 71 6.18 2.72 -2.25
N THR A 72 6.08 1.79 -3.20
CA THR A 72 4.93 1.64 -4.09
C THR A 72 3.81 0.81 -3.47
N ASP A 73 4.06 0.10 -2.37
CA ASP A 73 3.04 -0.70 -1.72
C ASP A 73 2.09 0.19 -0.93
N ILE A 74 0.84 -0.25 -0.80
CA ILE A 74 -0.17 0.40 0.03
C ILE A 74 -0.47 -0.47 1.25
N VAL A 75 -0.79 0.17 2.36
CA VAL A 75 -1.20 -0.50 3.61
C VAL A 75 -2.69 -0.29 3.83
N MET A 76 -3.40 -1.38 4.10
CA MET A 76 -4.79 -1.38 4.56
C MET A 76 -4.88 -2.02 5.94
N VAL A 77 -5.64 -1.41 6.84
CA VAL A 77 -5.88 -1.96 8.17
C VAL A 77 -7.37 -2.25 8.34
N TYR A 78 -7.67 -3.42 8.90
CA TYR A 78 -9.02 -3.85 9.23
C TYR A 78 -9.10 -4.16 10.72
N ILE A 79 -10.22 -3.82 11.35
CA ILE A 79 -10.54 -4.16 12.74
C ILE A 79 -11.54 -5.31 12.75
N LEU A 80 -11.34 -6.28 13.66
CA LEU A 80 -12.36 -7.29 13.98
C LEU A 80 -13.47 -6.58 14.75
N TRP A 81 -14.61 -6.39 14.08
CA TRP A 81 -15.69 -5.57 14.61
C TRP A 81 -16.73 -6.38 15.39
N ASP A 82 -17.02 -7.59 14.91
CA ASP A 82 -18.07 -8.45 15.45
C ASP A 82 -17.82 -9.91 15.07
N GLN A 83 -18.57 -10.82 15.68
CA GLN A 83 -18.64 -12.23 15.29
C GLN A 83 -20.09 -12.66 15.19
N VAL A 84 -20.46 -13.22 14.04
CA VAL A 84 -21.85 -13.65 13.77
C VAL A 84 -21.93 -15.16 13.58
N GLU A 85 -22.99 -15.77 14.10
CA GLU A 85 -23.22 -17.20 13.91
C GLU A 85 -23.72 -17.48 12.48
N SER A 86 -23.03 -18.39 11.78
CA SER A 86 -23.43 -18.89 10.47
C SER A 86 -24.62 -19.84 10.55
N THR A 87 -25.20 -20.16 9.40
CA THR A 87 -26.29 -21.16 9.30
C THR A 87 -25.87 -22.57 9.70
N THR A 88 -24.56 -22.83 9.80
CA THR A 88 -23.97 -24.11 10.24
C THR A 88 -23.55 -24.10 11.71
N GLY A 89 -23.76 -22.99 12.44
CA GLY A 89 -23.39 -22.82 13.84
C GLY A 89 -21.93 -22.43 14.09
N GLU A 90 -21.16 -22.15 13.04
CA GLU A 90 -19.79 -21.64 13.14
C GLU A 90 -19.82 -20.12 13.32
N LEU A 91 -18.96 -19.57 14.18
CA LEU A 91 -18.77 -18.11 14.30
C LEU A 91 -17.96 -17.59 13.11
N LEU A 92 -18.44 -16.52 12.51
CA LEU A 92 -17.81 -15.82 11.39
C LEU A 92 -17.38 -14.43 11.83
N ASP A 93 -16.11 -14.13 11.62
CA ASP A 93 -15.54 -12.82 11.92
C ASP A 93 -16.05 -11.75 10.95
N VAL A 94 -16.43 -10.59 11.50
CA VAL A 94 -16.85 -9.41 10.74
C VAL A 94 -15.75 -8.38 10.78
N TRP A 95 -15.07 -8.20 9.65
CA TRP A 95 -13.98 -7.23 9.52
C TRP A 95 -14.46 -5.91 8.92
N ARG A 96 -13.95 -4.78 9.44
CA ARG A 96 -14.20 -3.46 8.86
C ARG A 96 -12.89 -2.72 8.57
N PRO A 97 -12.77 -2.06 7.41
CA PRO A 97 -11.58 -1.27 7.09
C PRO A 97 -11.53 -0.02 7.98
N LEU A 98 -10.34 0.39 8.41
CA LEU A 98 -10.14 1.68 9.07
C LEU A 98 -10.13 2.83 8.05
N PRO A 99 -10.56 4.05 8.43
CA PRO A 99 -11.00 4.43 9.78
C PRO A 99 -12.43 3.94 10.12
N GLN A 100 -12.70 3.75 11.41
CA GLN A 100 -14.04 3.47 11.93
C GLN A 100 -14.44 4.50 12.97
N THR A 101 -15.64 5.06 12.84
CA THR A 101 -16.16 6.08 13.77
C THR A 101 -17.40 5.56 14.48
N VAL A 102 -17.39 5.63 15.81
CA VAL A 102 -18.54 5.33 16.68
C VAL A 102 -19.07 6.64 17.23
N VAL A 103 -20.38 6.87 17.06
CA VAL A 103 -21.07 8.05 17.60
C VAL A 103 -21.99 7.57 18.72
N PHE A 104 -21.79 8.11 19.91
CA PHE A 104 -22.55 7.77 21.10
C PHE A 104 -23.82 8.63 21.21
N GLN A 105 -24.78 8.16 22.02
CA GLN A 105 -26.08 8.83 22.18
C GLN A 105 -25.96 10.24 22.78
N ASP A 106 -24.91 10.48 23.56
CA ASP A 106 -24.59 11.77 24.18
C ASP A 106 -23.80 12.71 23.25
N GLY A 107 -23.52 12.28 22.01
CA GLY A 107 -22.76 13.04 21.02
C GLY A 107 -21.24 12.88 21.13
N GLY A 108 -20.76 12.05 22.06
CA GLY A 108 -19.37 11.62 22.09
C GLY A 108 -18.98 10.85 20.83
N VAL A 109 -17.72 10.92 20.45
CA VAL A 109 -17.18 10.24 19.26
C VAL A 109 -15.91 9.51 19.64
N ILE A 110 -15.78 8.28 19.13
CA ILE A 110 -14.52 7.53 19.09
C ILE A 110 -14.21 7.24 17.63
N GLN A 111 -12.95 7.40 17.23
CA GLN A 111 -12.46 7.05 15.92
C GLN A 111 -11.21 6.17 16.03
N TYR A 112 -11.29 4.96 15.48
CA TYR A 112 -10.13 4.11 15.22
C TYR A 112 -9.53 4.54 13.89
N ASN A 113 -8.25 4.85 13.88
CA ASN A 113 -7.53 5.28 12.69
C ASN A 113 -6.12 4.71 12.67
N PHE A 114 -5.41 4.89 11.56
CA PHE A 114 -4.02 4.47 11.45
C PHE A 114 -3.22 5.40 10.56
N ASP A 115 -1.92 5.38 10.77
CA ASP A 115 -0.92 5.83 9.81
C ASP A 115 0.13 4.72 9.62
N TYR A 116 0.97 4.87 8.61
CA TYR A 116 2.03 3.92 8.34
C TYR A 116 3.22 4.60 7.68
N THR A 117 4.38 3.98 7.87
CA THR A 117 5.58 4.22 7.09
C THR A 117 5.99 2.94 6.36
N VAL A 118 7.09 2.97 5.63
CA VAL A 118 7.67 1.75 5.05
C VAL A 118 8.24 0.79 6.09
N GLY A 119 8.37 1.23 7.35
CA GLY A 119 8.93 0.44 8.45
C GLY A 119 7.91 0.02 9.51
N ASP A 120 6.71 0.63 9.54
CA ASP A 120 5.77 0.42 10.64
C ASP A 120 4.34 0.83 10.28
N VAL A 121 3.40 0.37 11.12
CA VAL A 121 2.01 0.81 11.16
C VAL A 121 1.70 1.24 12.59
N ASN A 122 1.07 2.41 12.75
CA ASN A 122 0.59 2.88 14.03
C ASN A 122 -0.93 3.01 13.99
N ILE A 123 -1.63 2.24 14.82
CA ILE A 123 -3.09 2.25 14.92
C ILE A 123 -3.44 2.96 16.22
N PHE A 124 -4.38 3.89 16.19
CA PHE A 124 -4.69 4.73 17.35
C PHE A 124 -6.16 5.08 17.45
N ILE A 125 -6.58 5.40 18.68
CA ILE A 125 -7.90 5.94 18.97
C ILE A 125 -7.81 7.47 19.07
N GLN A 126 -8.82 8.13 18.52
CA GLN A 126 -9.08 9.55 18.78
C GLN A 126 -10.50 9.69 19.31
N GLU A 127 -10.66 10.42 20.40
CA GLU A 127 -11.94 10.48 21.08
C GLU A 127 -12.30 11.88 21.60
N THR A 128 -13.59 12.10 21.77
CA THR A 128 -14.16 13.26 22.46
C THR A 128 -14.93 12.87 23.72
N VAL A 129 -14.96 11.58 24.05
CA VAL A 129 -15.62 11.04 25.24
C VAL A 129 -14.78 11.28 26.48
N GLY A 130 -15.42 11.27 27.65
CA GLY A 130 -14.72 11.46 28.93
C GLY A 130 -13.98 10.23 29.44
N GLU A 131 -14.36 9.03 29.00
CA GLU A 131 -13.77 7.75 29.39
C GLU A 131 -14.00 6.73 28.27
N LEU A 132 -12.98 5.94 27.94
CA LEU A 132 -13.08 4.79 27.03
C LEU A 132 -13.39 3.52 27.83
N LEU A 133 -14.30 2.70 27.30
CA LEU A 133 -14.71 1.45 27.92
C LEU A 133 -13.78 0.29 27.51
N PRO A 134 -13.69 -0.79 28.31
CA PRO A 134 -12.96 -2.01 27.94
C PRO A 134 -13.35 -2.56 26.56
N ALA A 135 -14.63 -2.46 26.19
CA ALA A 135 -15.10 -2.93 24.89
C ALA A 135 -14.49 -2.16 23.69
N GLU A 136 -14.03 -0.93 23.91
CA GLU A 136 -13.41 -0.07 22.90
C GLU A 136 -11.89 -0.20 22.87
N THR A 137 -11.30 -0.78 23.93
CA THR A 137 -9.86 -0.65 24.20
C THR A 137 -9.16 -1.99 24.35
N ASP A 138 -9.77 -2.96 25.02
CA ASP A 138 -9.12 -4.21 25.40
C ASP A 138 -9.12 -5.23 24.26
N ASN A 139 -7.97 -5.91 24.08
CA ASN A 139 -7.79 -7.07 23.19
C ASN A 139 -8.37 -6.87 21.78
N GLN A 140 -8.18 -5.66 21.23
CA GLN A 140 -8.64 -5.32 19.89
C GLN A 140 -7.77 -6.03 18.87
N VAL A 141 -8.40 -6.69 17.89
CA VAL A 141 -7.71 -7.46 16.86
C VAL A 141 -7.75 -6.70 15.54
N PHE A 142 -6.58 -6.56 14.92
CA PHE A 142 -6.41 -5.91 13.63
C PHE A 142 -5.73 -6.81 12.62
N ARG A 143 -6.10 -6.65 11.36
CA ARG A 143 -5.40 -7.22 10.21
C ARG A 143 -4.79 -6.13 9.37
N ILE A 144 -3.49 -6.23 9.11
CA ILE A 144 -2.69 -5.28 8.34
C ILE A 144 -2.30 -5.94 7.04
N ALA A 145 -2.87 -5.45 5.93
CA ALA A 145 -2.58 -5.92 4.59
C ALA A 145 -1.59 -4.98 3.89
N VAL A 146 -0.46 -5.51 3.42
CA VAL A 146 0.51 -4.75 2.60
C VAL A 146 0.42 -5.27 1.16
N LEU A 147 0.02 -4.38 0.24
CA LEU A 147 -0.41 -4.74 -1.10
C LEU A 147 0.43 -3.99 -2.16
N PRO A 148 0.95 -4.68 -3.19
CA PRO A 148 1.60 -4.01 -4.32
C PRO A 148 0.60 -3.11 -5.09
N ALA A 149 0.87 -1.80 -5.21
CA ALA A 149 -0.08 -0.87 -5.84
C ALA A 149 -0.39 -1.21 -7.31
N ASP A 150 0.60 -1.66 -8.09
CA ASP A 150 0.42 -2.03 -9.49
C ASP A 150 -0.61 -3.16 -9.64
N PHE A 151 -0.65 -4.08 -8.68
CA PHE A 151 -1.60 -5.18 -8.69
C PHE A 151 -3.01 -4.72 -8.31
N VAL A 152 -3.12 -3.83 -7.32
CA VAL A 152 -4.41 -3.23 -6.93
C VAL A 152 -5.01 -2.44 -8.11
N ALA A 153 -4.18 -1.65 -8.80
CA ALA A 153 -4.60 -0.84 -9.93
C ALA A 153 -5.03 -1.68 -11.15
N THR A 154 -4.35 -2.79 -11.43
CA THR A 154 -4.64 -3.63 -12.60
C THR A 154 -5.83 -4.58 -12.41
N LYS A 155 -6.12 -4.97 -11.17
CA LYS A 155 -7.19 -5.93 -10.84
C LYS A 155 -8.50 -5.29 -10.40
N SER A 156 -8.55 -3.96 -10.24
CA SER A 156 -9.72 -3.22 -9.71
C SER A 156 -10.26 -3.85 -8.43
N ILE A 157 -9.37 -4.11 -7.47
CA ILE A 157 -9.70 -4.77 -6.21
C ILE A 157 -10.44 -3.78 -5.30
N ASP A 158 -11.54 -4.21 -4.69
CA ASP A 158 -12.13 -3.47 -3.57
C ASP A 158 -11.31 -3.71 -2.31
N VAL A 159 -10.32 -2.84 -2.09
CA VAL A 159 -9.43 -2.91 -0.93
C VAL A 159 -10.15 -2.64 0.40
N ASN A 160 -11.39 -2.16 0.40
CA ASN A 160 -12.17 -1.99 1.63
C ASN A 160 -12.78 -3.32 2.10
N ASN A 161 -12.71 -4.36 1.29
CA ASN A 161 -13.20 -5.70 1.58
C ASN A 161 -12.03 -6.66 1.77
N LEU A 162 -11.79 -7.07 3.03
CA LEU A 162 -10.70 -7.99 3.36
C LEU A 162 -10.80 -9.34 2.61
N ASP A 163 -12.01 -9.88 2.41
CA ASP A 163 -12.19 -11.13 1.67
C ASP A 163 -11.76 -10.98 0.20
N ALA A 164 -12.03 -9.82 -0.41
CA ALA A 164 -11.61 -9.50 -1.77
C ALA A 164 -10.08 -9.40 -1.85
N VAL A 165 -9.43 -8.80 -0.86
CA VAL A 165 -7.97 -8.74 -0.75
C VAL A 165 -7.39 -10.15 -0.59
N MET A 166 -7.86 -10.91 0.40
CA MET A 166 -7.36 -12.25 0.67
C MET A 166 -7.50 -13.18 -0.54
N LYS A 167 -8.68 -13.17 -1.19
CA LYS A 167 -8.93 -13.98 -2.39
C LYS A 167 -7.98 -13.62 -3.54
N THR A 168 -7.78 -12.33 -3.78
CA THR A 168 -6.97 -11.84 -4.90
C THR A 168 -5.50 -12.22 -4.76
N PHE A 169 -4.98 -12.17 -3.53
CA PHE A 169 -3.58 -12.52 -3.22
C PHE A 169 -3.41 -13.98 -2.75
N SER A 170 -4.45 -14.81 -2.88
CA SER A 170 -4.45 -16.22 -2.45
C SER A 170 -4.03 -16.42 -0.97
N LEU A 171 -4.35 -15.44 -0.14
CA LEU A 171 -4.11 -15.46 1.30
C LEU A 171 -5.19 -16.30 1.98
N ASN A 172 -4.78 -17.05 2.99
CA ASN A 172 -5.66 -17.86 3.82
C ASN A 172 -5.29 -17.71 5.29
N GLU A 173 -6.17 -18.16 6.18
CA GLU A 173 -5.98 -18.07 7.65
C GLU A 173 -4.65 -18.66 8.13
N LYS A 174 -4.07 -19.65 7.44
CA LYS A 174 -2.77 -20.24 7.81
C LYS A 174 -1.57 -19.38 7.38
N SER A 175 -1.76 -18.50 6.41
CA SER A 175 -0.74 -17.55 5.95
C SER A 175 -0.71 -16.26 6.79
N VAL A 176 -1.73 -16.03 7.62
CA VAL A 176 -1.79 -14.87 8.50
C VAL A 176 -0.73 -15.00 9.61
N LYS A 177 0.21 -14.06 9.64
CA LYS A 177 1.21 -13.98 10.72
C LYS A 177 0.56 -13.32 11.94
N LYS A 178 0.21 -14.11 12.95
CA LYS A 178 -0.37 -13.63 14.23
C LYS A 178 0.72 -13.16 15.18
N ILE A 179 0.58 -11.95 15.71
CA ILE A 179 1.56 -11.31 16.60
C ILE A 179 0.80 -10.64 17.75
N SER A 180 1.04 -11.07 18.98
CA SER A 180 0.53 -10.36 20.15
C SER A 180 1.41 -9.14 20.42
N ILE A 181 0.81 -7.96 20.58
CA ILE A 181 1.49 -6.73 20.96
C ILE A 181 1.16 -6.45 22.43
N GLU A 182 1.70 -7.29 23.33
CA GLU A 182 1.69 -6.99 24.76
C GLU A 182 2.82 -6.00 25.07
N LYS A 183 2.49 -4.95 25.84
CA LYS A 183 3.46 -4.10 26.53
C LYS A 183 3.37 -4.35 28.03
#